data_AF-E9SCF1-F1
#
_entry.id   AF-E9SCF1-F1
#
_cell.length_a   1.000
_cell.length_b   1.000
_cell.length_c   1.000
_cell.angle_alpha   90.00
_cell.angle_beta   90.00
_cell.angle_gamma   90.00
#
_symmetry.space_group_name_H-M   'P 1'
#
loop_
_entity.id
_entity.type
_entity.pdbx_description
1 polymer ?
#
loop_
_entity_poly.entity_id
_entity_poly.type
_entity_poly.pdbx_seq_one_letter_code
_entity_poly.pdbx_strand_id
1 'polypeptide(L)'
;MKKLMIAVSVLVLTAGLTACGSKSYKDGTYKAKSAEYHSDDGTEEGNGYGEVELTISGGKITECTFKTYELDGTYKDENYGKEDGEIKNKDYYSKAQRARAACENYSSQLVSKGDIDEVDGVSGATVNYNEFKEAVTAALKQAEE
;
A
#
# COMPACT_ATOMS: atom_id res chain seq x y z
N MET A 1 -7.89 28.41 37.54
CA MET A 1 -6.52 28.85 37.21
C MET A 1 -6.39 28.90 35.69
N LYS A 2 -6.18 30.10 35.13
CA LYS A 2 -5.64 30.48 33.80
C LYS A 2 -5.85 29.47 32.64
N LYS A 3 -6.91 29.57 31.83
CA LYS A 3 -7.05 30.35 30.56
C LYS A 3 -5.89 30.21 29.56
N LEU A 4 -6.19 29.62 28.39
CA LEU A 4 -5.69 29.90 27.03
C LEU A 4 -6.45 28.91 26.12
N MET A 5 -7.54 29.23 25.40
CA MET A 5 -7.71 30.15 24.27
C MET A 5 -6.61 30.06 23.21
N ILE A 6 -7.06 29.92 21.95
CA ILE A 6 -6.40 30.09 20.62
C ILE A 6 -6.57 28.80 19.80
N ALA A 7 -7.06 28.78 18.58
CA ALA A 7 -7.85 29.70 17.78
C ALA A 7 -8.40 28.86 16.61
N VAL A 8 -9.63 29.13 16.22
CA VAL A 8 -10.21 28.67 14.96
C VAL A 8 -9.47 29.38 13.82
N SER A 9 -8.83 28.63 12.94
CA SER A 9 -8.38 29.12 11.63
C SER A 9 -9.05 28.28 10.56
N VAL A 10 -10.31 28.64 10.27
CA VAL A 10 -10.96 28.35 9.00
C VAL A 10 -10.25 29.22 7.96
N LEU A 11 -9.40 28.61 7.14
CA LEU A 11 -8.89 29.24 5.93
C LEU A 11 -9.54 28.54 4.75
N VAL A 12 -10.71 29.05 4.36
CA VAL A 12 -11.33 28.76 3.07
C VAL A 12 -10.47 29.43 2.00
N LEU A 13 -9.67 28.64 1.29
CA LEU A 13 -9.03 29.04 0.04
C LEU A 13 -9.70 28.25 -1.09
N THR A 14 -10.82 28.80 -1.57
CA THR A 14 -11.38 28.44 -2.87
C THR A 14 -10.46 28.98 -3.96
N ALA A 15 -9.50 28.17 -4.39
CA ALA A 15 -8.80 28.37 -5.66
C ALA A 15 -9.36 27.36 -6.66
N GLY A 16 -10.35 27.82 -7.43
CA GLY A 16 -10.80 27.10 -8.62
C GLY A 16 -9.67 27.06 -9.63
N LEU A 17 -9.09 25.87 -9.81
CA LEU A 17 -8.27 25.52 -10.96
C LEU A 17 -9.07 24.51 -11.75
N THR A 18 -9.75 24.98 -12.79
CA THR A 18 -10.17 24.15 -13.91
C THR A 18 -8.92 23.54 -14.54
N ALA A 19 -8.58 22.33 -14.13
CA ALA A 19 -7.62 21.48 -14.80
C ALA A 19 -8.39 20.53 -15.72
N CYS A 20 -8.13 20.63 -17.02
CA CYS A 20 -8.59 19.65 -17.99
C CYS A 20 -8.13 18.23 -17.57
N GLY A 21 -9.09 17.33 -17.35
CA GLY A 21 -8.95 15.88 -17.55
C GLY A 21 -7.91 15.11 -16.73
N SER A 22 -7.44 15.62 -15.59
CA SER A 22 -6.64 14.84 -14.62
C SER A 22 -7.57 14.39 -13.50
N LYS A 23 -7.55 13.10 -13.13
CA LYS A 23 -8.30 12.60 -11.97
C LYS A 23 -7.91 13.43 -10.74
N SER A 24 -8.86 14.12 -10.13
CA SER A 24 -8.66 14.77 -8.84
C SER A 24 -9.04 13.81 -7.72
N TYR A 25 -8.24 13.85 -6.65
CA TYR A 25 -8.46 13.03 -5.46
C TYR A 25 -8.82 13.93 -4.28
N LYS A 26 -9.84 13.51 -3.53
CA LYS A 26 -10.21 14.09 -2.25
C LYS A 26 -9.10 13.85 -1.23
N ASP A 27 -8.85 14.87 -0.41
CA ASP A 27 -7.95 14.73 0.72
C ASP A 27 -8.53 13.77 1.77
N GLY A 28 -7.69 12.94 2.36
CA GLY A 28 -8.11 11.95 3.36
C GLY A 28 -7.17 10.75 3.45
N THR A 29 -7.52 9.81 4.31
CA THR A 29 -6.83 8.52 4.43
C THR A 29 -7.75 7.41 3.94
N TYR A 30 -7.25 6.61 3.00
CA TYR A 30 -8.01 5.57 2.29
C TYR A 30 -7.36 4.22 2.53
N LYS A 31 -8.17 3.22 2.85
CA LYS A 31 -7.71 1.84 3.05
C LYS A 31 -8.34 0.93 2.01
N ALA A 32 -7.52 0.08 1.39
CA ALA A 32 -8.01 -0.88 0.40
C ALA A 32 -7.15 -2.13 0.38
N LYS A 33 -7.74 -3.22 -0.12
CA LYS A 33 -7.09 -4.51 -0.29
C LYS A 33 -7.03 -4.89 -1.77
N SER A 34 -6.03 -5.68 -2.14
CA SER A 34 -6.01 -6.40 -3.42
C SER A 34 -7.05 -7.54 -3.41
N ALA A 35 -7.25 -8.18 -4.56
CA ALA A 35 -7.85 -9.49 -4.56
C ALA A 35 -6.96 -10.51 -3.82
N GLU A 36 -7.55 -11.61 -3.39
CA GLU A 36 -6.78 -12.77 -2.91
C GLU A 36 -6.03 -13.41 -4.07
N TYR A 37 -4.74 -13.63 -3.88
CA TYR A 37 -3.90 -14.45 -4.72
C TYR A 37 -3.84 -15.88 -4.19
N HIS A 38 -4.03 -16.83 -5.10
CA HIS A 38 -3.88 -18.27 -4.87
C HIS A 38 -2.87 -18.80 -5.87
N SER A 39 -1.82 -19.47 -5.38
CA SER A 39 -0.78 -20.10 -6.19
C SER A 39 -1.36 -21.23 -7.03
N ASP A 40 -0.85 -21.36 -8.25
CA ASP A 40 -1.26 -22.37 -9.22
C ASP A 40 -0.39 -23.64 -9.18
N ASP A 41 0.70 -23.62 -8.41
CA ASP A 41 1.65 -24.74 -8.29
C ASP A 41 1.23 -25.83 -7.29
N GLY A 42 0.05 -25.66 -6.67
CA GLY A 42 -0.49 -26.60 -5.67
C GLY A 42 0.13 -26.45 -4.28
N THR A 43 0.97 -25.43 -4.05
CA THR A 43 1.43 -25.04 -2.73
C THR A 43 0.62 -23.86 -2.19
N GLU A 44 0.71 -23.60 -0.89
CA GLU A 44 0.18 -22.37 -0.29
C GLU A 44 1.25 -21.25 -0.24
N GLU A 45 2.45 -21.51 -0.76
CA GLU A 45 3.56 -20.57 -0.74
C GLU A 45 3.21 -19.30 -1.54
N GLY A 46 3.09 -18.16 -0.85
CA GLY A 46 2.81 -16.89 -1.51
C GLY A 46 1.33 -16.52 -1.58
N ASN A 47 0.41 -17.44 -1.26
CA ASN A 47 -1.03 -17.15 -1.18
C ASN A 47 -1.29 -15.99 -0.22
N GLY A 48 -2.28 -15.15 -0.52
CA GLY A 48 -2.59 -14.03 0.37
C GLY A 48 -3.15 -12.83 -0.33
N TYR A 49 -3.04 -11.67 0.31
CA TYR A 49 -3.45 -10.40 -0.26
C TYR A 49 -2.63 -9.25 0.31
N GLY A 50 -2.67 -8.13 -0.40
CA GLY A 50 -2.12 -6.85 -0.01
C GLY A 50 -3.15 -5.91 0.59
N GLU A 51 -2.76 -5.09 1.56
CA GLU A 51 -3.52 -3.96 2.09
C GLU A 51 -2.67 -2.70 2.05
N VAL A 52 -3.26 -1.61 1.55
CA VAL A 52 -2.65 -0.28 1.61
C VAL A 52 -3.45 0.66 2.50
N GLU A 53 -2.73 1.54 3.19
CA GLU A 53 -3.25 2.78 3.79
C GLU A 53 -2.58 3.95 3.07
N LEU A 54 -3.38 4.79 2.41
CA LEU A 54 -2.94 5.87 1.54
C LEU A 54 -3.45 7.21 2.07
N THR A 55 -2.56 8.16 2.35
CA THR A 55 -2.93 9.53 2.76
C THR A 55 -2.76 10.49 1.59
N ILE A 56 -3.83 11.22 1.26
CA ILE A 56 -3.86 12.25 0.22
C ILE A 56 -4.04 13.62 0.89
N SER A 57 -3.18 14.57 0.53
CA SER A 57 -3.28 15.97 0.95
C SER A 57 -2.91 16.91 -0.18
N GLY A 58 -3.73 17.95 -0.38
CA GLY A 58 -3.61 18.84 -1.53
C GLY A 58 -3.73 18.11 -2.87
N GLY A 59 -4.54 17.05 -2.92
CA GLY A 59 -4.71 16.20 -4.10
C GLY A 59 -3.49 15.36 -4.48
N LYS A 60 -2.50 15.22 -3.60
CA LYS A 60 -1.27 14.43 -3.81
C LYS A 60 -1.17 13.31 -2.79
N ILE A 61 -0.60 12.17 -3.19
CA ILE A 61 -0.21 11.11 -2.28
C ILE A 61 0.94 11.63 -1.40
N THR A 62 0.75 11.61 -0.09
CA THR A 62 1.73 12.10 0.89
C THR A 62 2.28 11.00 1.79
N GLU A 63 1.49 9.95 2.01
CA GLU A 63 1.91 8.77 2.77
C GLU A 63 1.31 7.52 2.13
N CYS A 64 2.05 6.41 2.20
CA CYS A 64 1.57 5.10 1.83
C CYS A 64 2.20 4.07 2.77
N THR A 65 1.39 3.17 3.32
CA THR A 65 1.85 1.95 3.96
C THR A 65 1.29 0.76 3.20
N PHE A 66 2.15 -0.18 2.82
CA PHE A 66 1.74 -1.44 2.21
C PHE A 66 2.13 -2.62 3.11
N LYS A 67 1.15 -3.48 3.40
CA LYS A 67 1.33 -4.72 4.17
C LYS A 67 0.70 -5.88 3.42
N THR A 68 1.24 -7.06 3.61
CA THR A 68 0.66 -8.29 3.06
C THR A 68 0.29 -9.26 4.15
N TYR A 69 -0.72 -10.07 3.84
CA TYR A 69 -1.32 -11.02 4.76
C TYR A 69 -1.49 -12.36 4.06
N GLU A 70 -1.50 -13.43 4.84
CA GLU A 70 -2.02 -14.72 4.42
C GLU A 70 -3.54 -14.64 4.21
N LEU A 71 -4.11 -15.67 3.57
CA LEU A 71 -5.54 -15.74 3.31
C LEU A 71 -6.39 -15.76 4.60
N ASP A 72 -5.85 -16.30 5.69
CA ASP A 72 -6.51 -16.30 7.00
C ASP A 72 -6.41 -14.95 7.74
N GLY A 73 -5.72 -13.96 7.16
CA GLY A 73 -5.49 -12.64 7.73
C GLY A 73 -4.23 -12.53 8.61
N THR A 74 -3.41 -13.57 8.70
CA THR A 74 -2.12 -13.51 9.40
C THR A 74 -1.19 -12.54 8.69
N TYR A 75 -0.58 -11.61 9.43
CA TYR A 75 0.37 -10.66 8.86
C TYR A 75 1.67 -11.36 8.45
N LYS A 76 2.15 -11.11 7.23
CA LYS A 76 3.42 -11.63 6.71
C LYS A 76 4.62 -10.87 7.31
N ASP A 77 4.89 -11.14 8.58
CA ASP A 77 5.95 -10.52 9.37
C ASP A 77 7.34 -11.16 9.15
N GLU A 78 8.30 -10.86 10.03
CA GLU A 78 9.68 -11.36 9.96
C GLU A 78 9.84 -12.87 10.05
N ASN A 79 8.79 -13.57 10.46
CA ASN A 79 8.73 -15.01 10.51
C ASN A 79 8.06 -15.61 9.28
N TYR A 80 7.49 -14.80 8.37
CA TYR A 80 6.92 -15.31 7.13
C TYR A 80 7.95 -16.11 6.31
N GLY A 81 7.56 -17.29 5.86
CA GLY A 81 8.44 -18.26 5.23
C GLY A 81 9.18 -19.20 6.19
N LYS A 82 8.95 -19.08 7.51
CA LYS A 82 9.37 -20.08 8.51
C LYS A 82 8.20 -21.02 8.81
N GLU A 83 8.54 -22.23 9.22
CA GLU A 83 7.60 -23.24 9.70
C GLU A 83 8.05 -23.64 11.11
N ASP A 84 7.14 -23.56 12.08
CA ASP A 84 7.43 -23.72 13.52
C ASP A 84 8.59 -22.86 14.03
N GLY A 85 8.76 -21.67 13.46
CA GLY A 85 9.84 -20.74 13.81
C GLY A 85 11.21 -21.09 13.21
N GLU A 86 11.31 -22.15 12.40
CA GLU A 86 12.53 -22.56 11.72
C GLU A 86 12.45 -22.37 10.21
N ILE A 87 13.60 -22.12 9.57
CA ILE A 87 13.69 -22.06 8.11
C ILE A 87 13.79 -23.49 7.58
N LYS A 88 12.66 -24.09 7.22
CA LYS A 88 12.59 -25.43 6.62
C LYS A 88 12.84 -25.41 5.11
N ASN A 89 12.35 -24.38 4.41
CA ASN A 89 12.58 -24.13 2.99
C ASN A 89 13.34 -22.81 2.79
N LYS A 90 14.64 -22.89 2.47
CA LYS A 90 15.49 -21.70 2.32
C LYS A 90 15.13 -20.85 1.10
N ASP A 91 14.67 -21.47 0.00
CA ASP A 91 14.30 -20.74 -1.22
C ASP A 91 13.01 -19.95 -0.99
N TYR A 92 12.00 -20.60 -0.43
CA TYR A 92 10.74 -19.94 -0.05
C TYR A 92 10.96 -18.82 0.96
N TYR A 93 11.73 -19.08 2.04
CA TYR A 93 12.07 -18.04 3.00
C TYR A 93 12.77 -16.84 2.33
N SER A 94 13.70 -17.10 1.41
CA SER A 94 14.40 -16.01 0.70
C SER A 94 13.45 -15.19 -0.18
N LYS A 95 12.48 -15.83 -0.85
CA LYS A 95 11.43 -15.15 -1.62
C LYS A 95 10.49 -14.35 -0.72
N ALA A 96 10.05 -14.95 0.39
CA ALA A 96 9.20 -14.33 1.40
C ALA A 96 9.83 -13.04 1.95
N GLN A 97 11.09 -13.10 2.38
CA GLN A 97 11.79 -11.93 2.90
C GLN A 97 12.04 -10.86 1.83
N ARG A 98 12.25 -11.26 0.57
CA ARG A 98 12.33 -10.29 -0.54
C ARG A 98 11.01 -9.57 -0.77
N ALA A 99 9.89 -10.29 -0.78
CA ALA A 99 8.57 -9.68 -0.93
C ALA A 99 8.28 -8.68 0.20
N ARG A 100 8.64 -9.02 1.45
CA ARG A 100 8.52 -8.09 2.59
C ARG A 100 9.33 -6.82 2.41
N ALA A 101 10.58 -6.93 1.99
CA ALA A 101 11.43 -5.77 1.71
C ALA A 101 10.90 -4.93 0.54
N ALA A 102 10.25 -5.55 -0.44
CA ALA A 102 9.63 -4.86 -1.55
C ALA A 102 8.45 -3.98 -1.11
N CYS A 103 7.73 -4.34 -0.04
CA CYS A 103 6.59 -3.55 0.42
C CYS A 103 6.95 -2.10 0.78
N GLU A 104 8.04 -1.90 1.52
CA GLU A 104 8.54 -0.57 1.87
C GLU A 104 9.04 0.18 0.62
N ASN A 105 9.73 -0.54 -0.28
CA ASN A 105 10.23 0.01 -1.52
C ASN A 105 9.09 0.58 -2.40
N TYR A 106 8.02 -0.20 -2.59
CA TYR A 106 6.85 0.22 -3.36
C TYR A 106 6.12 1.41 -2.74
N SER A 107 5.92 1.38 -1.42
CA SER A 107 5.28 2.48 -0.68
C SER A 107 6.06 3.78 -0.85
N SER A 108 7.39 3.72 -0.68
CA SER A 108 8.27 4.88 -0.87
C SER A 108 8.30 5.38 -2.31
N GLN A 109 8.35 4.47 -3.28
CA GLN A 109 8.30 4.83 -4.70
C GLN A 109 6.98 5.53 -5.05
N LEU A 110 5.84 5.03 -4.57
CA LEU A 110 4.54 5.63 -4.84
C LEU A 110 4.44 7.05 -4.26
N VAL A 111 4.91 7.28 -3.03
CA VAL A 111 4.93 8.63 -2.44
C VAL A 111 5.86 9.54 -3.25
N SER A 112 7.01 9.04 -3.70
CA SER A 112 7.98 9.85 -4.46
C SER A 112 7.53 10.17 -5.88
N LYS A 113 6.86 9.23 -6.55
CA LYS A 113 6.48 9.33 -7.97
C LYS A 113 5.07 9.91 -8.14
N GLY A 114 4.19 9.65 -7.17
CA GLY A 114 2.80 10.11 -7.18
C GLY A 114 1.89 9.36 -8.17
N ASP A 115 2.42 8.37 -8.89
CA ASP A 115 1.71 7.56 -9.86
C ASP A 115 2.09 6.08 -9.69
N ILE A 116 1.09 5.21 -9.62
CA ILE A 116 1.25 3.76 -9.46
C ILE A 116 1.87 3.12 -10.71
N ASP A 117 1.65 3.69 -11.89
CA ASP A 117 2.21 3.16 -13.14
C ASP A 117 3.69 3.51 -13.32
N GLU A 118 4.20 4.47 -12.56
CA GLU A 118 5.63 4.78 -12.52
C GLU A 118 6.39 3.94 -11.48
N VAL A 119 5.72 3.24 -10.56
CA VAL A 119 6.40 2.40 -9.55
C VAL A 119 7.06 1.19 -10.22
N ASP A 120 8.36 1.01 -9.99
CA ASP A 120 9.14 -0.08 -10.56
C ASP A 120 8.98 -1.36 -9.74
N GLY A 121 8.74 -2.49 -10.42
CA GLY A 121 8.68 -3.81 -9.79
C GLY A 121 10.03 -4.30 -9.27
N VAL A 122 10.02 -5.02 -8.15
CA VAL A 122 11.22 -5.70 -7.60
C VAL A 122 11.30 -7.12 -8.15
N SER A 123 12.48 -7.50 -8.68
CA SER A 123 12.70 -8.83 -9.26
C SER A 123 12.41 -9.96 -8.26
N GLY A 124 11.56 -10.91 -8.67
CA GLY A 124 11.11 -12.02 -7.81
C GLY A 124 10.04 -11.65 -6.78
N ALA A 125 9.42 -10.46 -6.90
CA ALA A 125 8.29 -10.02 -6.08
C ALA A 125 7.06 -9.65 -6.94
N THR A 126 6.86 -10.35 -8.07
CA THR A 126 5.79 -10.04 -9.04
C THR A 126 4.40 -10.12 -8.44
N VAL A 127 4.10 -11.18 -7.66
CA VAL A 127 2.80 -11.31 -6.97
C VAL A 127 2.57 -10.12 -6.04
N ASN A 128 3.57 -9.82 -5.21
CA ASN A 128 3.51 -8.72 -4.25
C ASN A 128 3.36 -7.34 -4.93
N TYR A 129 3.98 -7.15 -6.10
CA TYR A 129 3.80 -5.94 -6.91
C TYR A 129 2.38 -5.80 -7.44
N ASN A 130 1.79 -6.89 -7.93
CA ASN A 130 0.41 -6.88 -8.42
C ASN A 130 -0.58 -6.59 -7.29
N GLU A 131 -0.40 -7.22 -6.12
CA GLU A 131 -1.19 -6.92 -4.91
C GLU A 131 -1.09 -5.43 -4.55
N PHE A 132 0.11 -4.85 -4.60
CA PHE A 132 0.30 -3.42 -4.36
C PHE A 132 -0.47 -2.57 -5.38
N LYS A 133 -0.32 -2.82 -6.68
CA LYS A 133 -0.99 -2.06 -7.74
C LYS A 133 -2.51 -2.10 -7.59
N GLU A 134 -3.07 -3.27 -7.32
CA GLU A 134 -4.51 -3.44 -7.12
C GLU A 134 -5.00 -2.68 -5.89
N ALA A 135 -4.33 -2.83 -4.75
CA ALA A 135 -4.71 -2.18 -3.51
C ALA A 135 -4.62 -0.64 -3.64
N VAL A 136 -3.55 -0.10 -4.24
CA VAL A 136 -3.40 1.34 -4.49
C VAL A 136 -4.49 1.85 -5.44
N THR A 137 -4.76 1.13 -6.53
CA THR A 137 -5.81 1.51 -7.48
C THR A 137 -7.19 1.56 -6.81
N ALA A 138 -7.48 0.58 -5.95
CA ALA A 138 -8.71 0.55 -5.18
C ALA A 138 -8.79 1.71 -4.16
N ALA A 139 -7.70 2.07 -3.49
CA ALA A 139 -7.65 3.21 -2.58
C ALA A 139 -7.84 4.54 -3.32
N LEU A 140 -7.15 4.74 -4.45
CA LEU A 140 -7.30 5.94 -5.29
C LEU A 140 -8.72 6.08 -5.82
N LYS A 141 -9.37 4.98 -6.23
CA LYS A 141 -10.78 4.98 -6.66
C LYS A 141 -11.73 5.43 -5.55
N GLN A 142 -11.47 5.09 -4.29
CA GLN A 142 -12.25 5.62 -3.15
C GLN A 142 -12.05 7.12 -2.96
N ALA A 143 -10.88 7.64 -3.35
CA ALA A 143 -10.53 9.04 -3.25
C ALA A 143 -11.00 9.89 -4.45
N GLU A 144 -11.40 9.28 -5.57
CA GLU A 144 -11.85 10.01 -6.76
C GLU A 144 -12.99 10.99 -6.43
N GLU A 145 -12.94 12.18 -7.04
CA GLU A 145 -13.96 13.22 -6.88
C GLU A 145 -15.29 12.94 -7.56
#